data_AF-Q075L8-F1
#
_entry.id   AF-Q075L8-F1
#
_cell.length_a   1.000
_cell.length_b   1.000
_cell.length_c   1.000
_cell.angle_alpha   90.00
_cell.angle_beta   90.00
_cell.angle_gamma   90.00
#
_symmetry.space_group_name_H-M   'P 1'
#
loop_
_entity.id
_entity.type
_entity.pdbx_description
1 polymer ?
#
loop_
_entity_poly.entity_id
_entity_poly.type
_entity_poly.pdbx_seq_one_letter_code
_entity_poly.pdbx_strand_id
1 'polypeptide(L)'
;MATLYPAPLRPGCLPCPSRGPGWRSLPLSRRAQLCTWRPMAICGAPPSSPSLGGSSSPHTNGSLTPLVHLESVPVRVTNEVNVNAVLSPKDIYFRCAELGGHKAAQPWWKILLAGVMAGSYVSMSGMLLLTVGPHCIEMAGSNPGLARYVTGAIGFPFGLLTIMTCGAELFTGNTAMVAAAVYEGRADLKALAKSWSCSYIGNMLGCCLGVAIVVAGGLLPQMTRGAASL
;
A
#
# COMPACT_ATOMS: atom_id res chain seq x y z
N MET A 1 -21.76 -18.67 -17.71
CA MET A 1 -20.46 -18.76 -18.40
C MET A 1 -19.66 -17.50 -18.07
N ALA A 2 -18.73 -17.58 -17.12
CA ALA A 2 -17.78 -16.51 -16.82
C ALA A 2 -16.45 -17.19 -16.50
N THR A 3 -15.59 -17.25 -17.50
CA THR A 3 -14.27 -17.88 -17.44
C THR A 3 -13.31 -16.91 -16.73
N LEU A 4 -12.93 -17.25 -15.49
CA LEU A 4 -11.89 -16.55 -14.74
C LEU A 4 -10.54 -16.81 -15.40
N TYR A 5 -9.88 -15.78 -15.94
CA TYR A 5 -8.48 -15.85 -16.35
C TYR A 5 -7.59 -15.61 -15.12
N PRO A 6 -6.70 -16.55 -14.72
CA PRO A 6 -5.71 -16.29 -13.68
C PRO A 6 -4.54 -15.47 -14.25
N ALA A 7 -3.97 -14.60 -13.41
CA ALA A 7 -2.77 -13.82 -13.69
C ALA A 7 -1.55 -14.73 -14.01
N PRO A 8 -0.55 -14.25 -14.79
CA PRO A 8 0.59 -15.08 -15.17
C PRO A 8 1.51 -15.35 -13.97
N LEU A 9 1.67 -16.63 -13.62
CA LEU A 9 2.60 -17.11 -12.59
C LEU A 9 4.01 -17.23 -13.17
N ARG A 10 5.04 -16.83 -12.41
CA ARG A 10 6.44 -17.21 -12.69
C ARG A 10 6.58 -18.74 -12.59
N PRO A 11 7.41 -19.38 -13.44
CA PRO A 11 7.66 -20.82 -13.35
C PRO A 11 8.28 -21.15 -11.98
N GLY A 12 7.62 -22.01 -11.20
CA GLY A 12 8.10 -22.52 -9.91
C GLY A 12 7.33 -22.10 -8.66
N CYS A 13 6.37 -21.16 -8.77
CA CYS A 13 5.48 -20.82 -7.65
C CYS A 13 4.12 -21.49 -7.84
N LEU A 14 3.89 -22.63 -7.16
CA LEU A 14 2.58 -23.26 -7.12
C LEU A 14 1.59 -22.34 -6.37
N PRO A 15 0.38 -22.09 -6.91
CA PRO A 15 -0.63 -21.32 -6.20
C PRO A 15 -1.05 -22.05 -4.93
N CYS A 16 -1.31 -21.29 -3.86
CA CYS A 16 -1.87 -21.81 -2.62
C CYS A 16 -3.21 -22.51 -2.94
N PRO A 17 -3.42 -23.78 -2.53
CA PRO A 17 -4.66 -24.48 -2.87
C PRO A 17 -5.85 -23.73 -2.26
N SER A 18 -6.76 -23.28 -3.12
CA SER A 18 -8.06 -22.78 -2.69
C SER A 18 -8.77 -23.87 -1.89
N ARG A 19 -9.60 -23.47 -0.91
CA ARG A 19 -10.31 -24.37 0.01
C ARG A 19 -11.34 -25.23 -0.75
N GLY A 20 -10.86 -26.24 -1.47
CA GLY A 20 -11.67 -27.21 -2.20
C GLY A 20 -12.20 -28.34 -1.30
N PRO A 21 -12.97 -29.28 -1.88
CA PRO A 21 -13.66 -30.35 -1.16
C PRO A 21 -12.75 -31.28 -0.33
N GLY A 22 -11.46 -31.36 -0.65
CA GLY A 22 -10.46 -32.17 0.06
C GLY A 22 -9.74 -31.48 1.24
N TRP A 23 -10.05 -30.22 1.55
CA TRP A 23 -9.35 -29.50 2.63
C TRP A 23 -9.58 -30.14 4.01
N ARG A 24 -10.75 -30.73 4.24
CA ARG A 24 -11.15 -31.33 5.53
C ARG A 24 -10.59 -32.73 5.77
N SER A 25 -9.99 -33.39 4.78
CA SER A 25 -9.36 -34.70 4.94
C SER A 25 -7.84 -34.63 5.22
N LEU A 26 -7.23 -33.45 5.08
CA LEU A 26 -5.79 -33.28 5.36
C LEU A 26 -5.51 -33.26 6.88
N PRO A 27 -4.44 -33.91 7.37
CA PRO A 27 -4.03 -33.84 8.77
C PRO A 27 -3.68 -32.40 9.20
N LEU A 28 -3.97 -32.07 10.46
CA LEU A 28 -3.83 -30.71 11.03
C LEU A 28 -2.43 -30.10 10.83
N SER A 29 -1.37 -30.93 10.88
CA SER A 29 0.01 -30.51 10.64
C SER A 29 0.25 -29.96 9.23
N ARG A 30 -0.37 -30.57 8.20
CA ARG A 30 -0.28 -30.09 6.81
C ARG A 30 -1.09 -28.83 6.56
N ARG A 31 -2.23 -28.64 7.25
CA ARG A 31 -3.03 -27.41 7.12
C ARG A 31 -2.31 -26.21 7.72
N ALA A 32 -1.61 -26.40 8.83
CA ALA A 32 -0.80 -25.36 9.46
C ALA A 32 0.35 -24.94 8.53
N GLN A 33 1.09 -25.89 7.93
CA GLN A 33 2.18 -25.59 7.00
C GLN A 33 1.72 -24.88 5.71
N LEU A 34 0.52 -25.19 5.21
CA LEU A 34 -0.05 -24.53 4.02
C LEU A 34 -0.61 -23.12 4.33
N CYS A 35 -0.98 -22.84 5.58
CA CYS A 35 -1.46 -21.52 6.02
C CYS A 35 -0.36 -20.61 6.59
N THR A 36 0.76 -21.15 7.06
CA THR A 36 1.89 -20.35 7.52
C THR A 36 2.62 -19.79 6.31
N TRP A 37 2.24 -18.56 5.94
CA TRP A 37 3.02 -17.65 5.13
C TRP A 37 4.49 -17.69 5.57
N ARG A 38 5.35 -18.33 4.76
CA ARG A 38 6.78 -18.12 4.82
C ARG A 38 7.07 -16.87 3.98
N PRO A 39 7.76 -15.85 4.51
CA PRO A 39 8.13 -14.68 3.71
C PRO A 39 8.96 -15.13 2.49
N MET A 40 8.83 -14.40 1.37
CA MET A 40 9.46 -14.62 0.06
C MET A 40 11.00 -14.77 0.05
N ALA A 41 11.67 -14.82 1.20
CA ALA A 41 13.12 -14.80 1.33
C ALA A 41 13.80 -16.18 1.33
N ILE A 42 13.07 -17.30 1.20
CA ILE A 42 13.67 -18.65 1.27
C ILE A 42 13.08 -19.58 0.20
N CYS A 43 13.31 -19.25 -1.08
CA CYS A 43 13.39 -20.26 -2.14
C CYS A 43 14.88 -20.37 -2.50
N GLY A 44 15.57 -21.29 -1.82
CA GLY A 44 16.99 -21.57 -2.04
C GLY A 44 17.26 -22.33 -3.33
N ALA A 45 18.45 -22.07 -3.86
CA ALA A 45 19.26 -22.71 -4.91
C ALA A 45 18.80 -24.03 -5.57
N PRO A 46 19.10 -24.23 -6.87
CA PRO A 46 18.83 -25.47 -7.58
C PRO A 46 19.66 -26.66 -7.05
N PRO A 47 19.14 -27.90 -7.14
CA PRO A 47 19.75 -29.09 -6.56
C PRO A 47 20.97 -29.58 -7.36
N SER A 48 21.95 -30.10 -6.62
CA SER A 48 23.10 -30.88 -7.13
C SER A 48 22.66 -32.19 -7.77
N SER A 49 23.09 -32.43 -9.01
CA SER A 49 22.87 -33.66 -9.78
C SER A 49 23.61 -34.88 -9.19
N PRO A 50 23.12 -36.12 -9.44
CA PRO A 50 23.64 -37.33 -8.81
C PRO A 50 24.91 -37.88 -9.48
N SER A 51 25.72 -38.55 -8.68
CA SER A 51 26.91 -39.33 -9.03
C SER A 51 26.58 -40.59 -9.84
N LEU A 52 27.24 -40.76 -10.99
CA LEU A 52 27.45 -42.07 -11.63
C LEU A 52 28.93 -42.15 -12.04
N GLY A 53 29.61 -43.17 -11.51
CA GLY A 53 31.04 -43.39 -11.72
C GLY A 53 31.37 -44.24 -12.95
N GLY A 54 32.66 -44.23 -13.29
CA GLY A 54 33.35 -45.35 -13.96
C GLY A 54 33.79 -45.12 -15.40
N SER A 55 35.06 -44.72 -15.62
CA SER A 55 36.12 -45.60 -16.17
C SER A 55 37.30 -44.82 -16.81
N SER A 56 38.51 -45.29 -16.47
CA SER A 56 39.83 -45.20 -17.17
C SER A 56 40.48 -43.85 -17.52
N SER A 57 41.64 -43.61 -16.87
CA SER A 57 42.75 -42.67 -17.20
C SER A 57 43.55 -43.11 -18.45
N PRO A 58 44.70 -42.50 -18.86
CA PRO A 58 45.40 -41.27 -18.40
C PRO A 58 45.86 -40.36 -19.59
N HIS A 59 46.56 -39.24 -19.30
CA HIS A 59 47.72 -38.68 -20.05
C HIS A 59 47.86 -37.14 -19.93
N THR A 60 48.74 -36.74 -19.01
CA THR A 60 49.89 -35.82 -19.18
C THR A 60 49.76 -34.47 -19.93
N ASN A 61 50.07 -33.42 -19.15
CA ASN A 61 51.02 -32.32 -19.42
C ASN A 61 50.55 -31.12 -20.28
N GLY A 62 50.18 -30.05 -19.55
CA GLY A 62 50.71 -28.69 -19.76
C GLY A 62 50.33 -27.97 -21.04
N SER A 63 49.25 -27.19 -21.01
CA SER A 63 49.00 -26.11 -21.96
C SER A 63 47.95 -25.14 -21.39
N LEU A 64 48.39 -23.90 -21.15
CA LEU A 64 47.65 -22.64 -20.98
C LEU A 64 46.13 -22.75 -20.69
N THR A 65 45.71 -22.35 -19.49
CA THR A 65 44.29 -22.07 -19.20
C THR A 65 43.72 -21.14 -20.27
N PRO A 66 42.66 -21.52 -21.01
CA PRO A 66 42.00 -20.58 -21.88
C PRO A 66 41.26 -19.58 -20.99
N LEU A 67 41.39 -18.28 -21.33
CA LEU A 67 40.57 -17.24 -20.71
C LEU A 67 39.11 -17.68 -20.83
N VAL A 68 38.41 -17.79 -19.69
CA VAL A 68 36.97 -18.06 -19.66
C VAL A 68 36.32 -16.94 -20.46
N HIS A 69 35.95 -17.23 -21.71
CA HIS A 69 35.14 -16.33 -22.50
C HIS A 69 33.80 -16.29 -21.78
N LEU A 70 33.55 -15.19 -21.06
CA LEU A 70 32.22 -14.87 -20.54
C LEU A 70 31.36 -14.56 -21.77
N GLU A 71 30.86 -15.62 -22.41
CA GLU A 71 29.83 -15.51 -23.43
C GLU A 71 28.63 -14.86 -22.73
N SER A 72 28.41 -13.58 -23.02
CA SER A 72 27.32 -12.82 -22.45
C SER A 72 26.03 -13.48 -22.91
N VAL A 73 25.37 -14.22 -22.01
CA VAL A 73 24.05 -14.79 -22.28
C VAL A 73 23.16 -13.62 -22.70
N PRO A 74 22.66 -13.58 -23.95
CA PRO A 74 21.84 -12.48 -24.39
C PRO A 74 20.56 -12.52 -23.55
N VAL A 75 20.40 -11.54 -22.65
CA VAL A 75 19.14 -11.31 -21.96
C VAL A 75 18.15 -10.88 -23.03
N ARG A 76 17.37 -11.84 -23.51
CA ARG A 76 16.32 -11.62 -24.49
C ARG A 76 15.22 -10.81 -23.79
N VAL A 77 15.21 -9.50 -24.00
CA VAL A 77 14.09 -8.62 -23.62
C VAL A 77 12.96 -8.95 -24.58
N THR A 78 12.14 -9.93 -24.26
CA THR A 78 11.17 -10.48 -25.22
C THR A 78 9.90 -9.67 -25.38
N ASN A 79 9.64 -8.64 -24.58
CA ASN A 79 8.35 -7.94 -24.66
C ASN A 79 8.50 -6.44 -24.38
N GLU A 80 7.87 -5.64 -25.22
CA GLU A 80 7.50 -4.27 -24.87
C GLU A 80 6.47 -4.34 -23.75
N VAL A 81 6.87 -4.00 -22.53
CA VAL A 81 5.94 -3.92 -21.41
C VAL A 81 5.07 -2.70 -21.66
N ASN A 82 3.81 -2.91 -22.04
CA ASN A 82 2.84 -1.84 -22.10
C ASN A 82 2.65 -1.28 -20.67
N VAL A 83 3.39 -0.22 -20.38
CA VAL A 83 3.29 0.55 -19.14
C VAL A 83 2.10 1.49 -19.24
N ASN A 84 0.90 0.92 -19.25
CA ASN A 84 -0.31 1.70 -19.05
C ASN A 84 -0.21 2.36 -17.67
N ALA A 85 0.03 3.67 -17.65
CA ALA A 85 0.09 4.46 -16.41
C ALA A 85 -1.23 4.41 -15.63
N VAL A 86 -2.33 4.10 -16.31
CA VAL A 86 -3.68 3.97 -15.75
C VAL A 86 -4.19 2.54 -15.98
N LEU A 87 -4.49 1.86 -14.88
CA LEU A 87 -5.09 0.53 -14.86
C LEU A 87 -6.55 0.58 -15.34
N SER A 88 -7.06 -0.53 -15.88
CA SER A 88 -8.50 -0.63 -16.20
C SER A 88 -9.35 -0.57 -14.92
N PRO A 89 -10.60 -0.09 -14.94
CA PRO A 89 -11.44 0.00 -13.75
C PRO A 89 -11.58 -1.33 -12.99
N LYS A 90 -11.61 -2.45 -13.74
CA LYS A 90 -11.64 -3.81 -13.18
C LYS A 90 -10.35 -4.12 -12.42
N ASP A 91 -9.21 -3.81 -13.01
CA ASP A 91 -7.90 -4.09 -12.40
C ASP A 91 -7.63 -3.19 -11.18
N ILE A 92 -8.06 -1.92 -11.21
CA ILE A 92 -7.98 -1.01 -10.07
C ILE A 92 -8.76 -1.57 -8.88
N TYR A 93 -9.98 -2.05 -9.09
CA TYR A 93 -10.79 -2.63 -8.02
C TYR A 93 -10.09 -3.83 -7.36
N PHE A 94 -9.54 -4.76 -8.14
CA PHE A 94 -8.81 -5.90 -7.58
C PHE A 94 -7.54 -5.49 -6.82
N ARG A 95 -6.83 -4.46 -7.31
CA ARG A 95 -5.69 -3.87 -6.58
C ARG A 95 -6.13 -3.20 -5.29
N CYS A 96 -7.26 -2.50 -5.28
CA CYS A 96 -7.84 -1.89 -4.09
C CYS A 96 -8.20 -2.95 -3.03
N ALA A 97 -8.83 -4.06 -3.43
CA ALA A 97 -9.16 -5.17 -2.54
C ALA A 97 -7.91 -5.88 -2.00
N GLU A 98 -6.85 -6.03 -2.82
CA GLU A 98 -5.56 -6.57 -2.38
C GLU A 98 -4.90 -5.69 -1.32
N LEU A 99 -4.77 -4.39 -1.59
CA LEU A 99 -4.23 -3.40 -0.66
C LEU A 99 -5.07 -3.29 0.61
N GLY A 100 -6.39 -3.35 0.49
CA GLY A 100 -7.31 -3.35 1.62
C GLY A 100 -7.11 -4.56 2.55
N GLY A 101 -6.85 -5.74 1.99
CA GLY A 101 -6.50 -6.93 2.75
C GLY A 101 -5.19 -6.75 3.54
N HIS A 102 -4.17 -6.16 2.91
CA HIS A 102 -2.89 -5.87 3.57
C HIS A 102 -3.03 -4.83 4.71
N LYS A 103 -3.84 -3.79 4.50
CA LYS A 103 -4.16 -2.79 5.53
C LYS A 103 -4.92 -3.39 6.71
N ALA A 104 -5.94 -4.22 6.44
CA ALA A 104 -6.74 -4.86 7.48
C ALA A 104 -5.92 -5.85 8.34
N ALA A 105 -4.90 -6.49 7.75
CA ALA A 105 -4.00 -7.41 8.43
C ALA A 105 -3.02 -6.72 9.41
N GLN A 106 -2.84 -5.39 9.34
CA GLN A 106 -1.93 -4.69 10.24
C GLN A 106 -2.42 -4.78 11.70
N PRO A 107 -1.49 -4.84 12.68
CA PRO A 107 -1.85 -4.79 14.09
C PRO A 107 -2.47 -3.43 14.45
N TRP A 108 -3.35 -3.43 15.45
CA TRP A 108 -4.15 -2.25 15.83
C TRP A 108 -3.32 -1.00 16.13
N TRP A 109 -2.15 -1.16 16.77
CA TRP A 109 -1.28 -0.05 17.14
C TRP A 109 -0.66 0.65 15.93
N LYS A 110 -0.33 -0.09 14.86
CA LYS A 110 0.18 0.50 13.61
C LYS A 110 -0.89 1.32 12.92
N ILE A 111 -2.12 0.79 12.87
CA ILE A 111 -3.28 1.50 12.29
C ILE A 111 -3.55 2.78 13.08
N LEU A 112 -3.48 2.71 14.42
CA LEU A 112 -3.67 3.86 15.29
C LEU A 112 -2.59 4.93 15.06
N LEU A 113 -1.30 4.56 15.10
CA LEU A 113 -0.20 5.51 14.88
C LEU A 113 -0.25 6.14 13.49
N ALA A 114 -0.49 5.34 12.46
CA ALA A 114 -0.64 5.84 11.09
C ALA A 114 -1.88 6.75 10.94
N GLY A 115 -2.94 6.49 11.71
CA GLY A 115 -4.10 7.38 11.81
C GLY A 115 -3.79 8.70 12.54
N VAL A 116 -3.02 8.66 13.63
CA VAL A 116 -2.56 9.89 14.31
C VAL A 116 -1.76 10.78 13.37
N MET A 117 -0.85 10.19 12.59
CA MET A 117 -0.10 10.91 11.56
C MET A 117 -1.04 11.50 10.50
N ALA A 118 -1.99 10.72 9.98
CA ALA A 118 -2.98 11.19 9.01
C ALA A 118 -3.80 12.36 9.56
N GLY A 119 -4.30 12.25 10.80
CA GLY A 119 -5.05 13.32 11.48
C GLY A 119 -4.23 14.60 11.66
N SER A 120 -2.93 14.49 11.98
CA SER A 120 -2.06 15.65 12.09
C SER A 120 -1.90 16.39 10.75
N TYR A 121 -1.78 15.65 9.64
CA TYR A 121 -1.72 16.23 8.29
C TYR A 121 -3.04 16.87 7.89
N VAL A 122 -4.18 16.26 8.25
CA VAL A 122 -5.50 16.88 8.04
C VAL A 122 -5.60 18.20 8.82
N SER A 123 -5.16 18.24 10.08
CA SER A 123 -5.15 19.49 10.84
C SER A 123 -4.25 20.55 10.20
N MET A 124 -3.09 20.18 9.64
CA MET A 124 -2.22 21.11 8.92
C MET A 124 -2.86 21.66 7.65
N SER A 125 -3.53 20.82 6.88
CA SER A 125 -4.33 21.24 5.73
C SER A 125 -5.49 22.15 6.12
N GLY A 126 -6.15 21.87 7.24
CA GLY A 126 -7.17 22.73 7.82
C GLY A 126 -6.64 24.11 8.20
N MET A 127 -5.45 24.19 8.82
CA MET A 127 -4.79 25.47 9.10
C MET A 127 -4.50 26.26 7.82
N LEU A 128 -3.99 25.59 6.78
CA LEU A 128 -3.73 26.22 5.48
C LEU A 128 -5.02 26.76 4.85
N LEU A 129 -6.10 25.98 4.94
CA LEU A 129 -7.42 26.38 4.47
C LEU A 129 -7.95 27.62 5.21
N LEU A 130 -7.80 27.69 6.54
CA LEU A 130 -8.26 28.82 7.34
C LEU A 130 -7.41 30.10 7.16
N THR A 131 -6.25 30.02 6.52
CA THR A 131 -5.30 31.15 6.39
C THR A 131 -5.25 31.72 4.99
N VAL A 132 -5.14 30.87 3.97
CA VAL A 132 -4.75 31.30 2.61
C VAL A 132 -5.72 32.31 1.99
N GLY A 133 -7.02 32.03 1.91
CA GLY A 133 -7.97 33.02 1.38
C GLY A 133 -8.43 34.03 2.41
N PRO A 134 -8.83 33.61 3.63
CA PRO A 134 -9.30 34.53 4.66
C PRO A 134 -8.37 35.68 5.04
N HIS A 135 -7.06 35.48 4.94
CA HIS A 135 -6.09 36.54 5.26
C HIS A 135 -5.69 37.40 4.04
N CYS A 136 -6.22 37.09 2.85
CA CYS A 136 -6.11 37.94 1.66
C CYS A 136 -7.26 38.97 1.60
N ILE A 137 -7.20 39.99 2.45
CA ILE A 137 -8.30 40.95 2.70
C ILE A 137 -8.76 41.67 1.41
N GLU A 138 -7.82 42.12 0.56
CA GLU A 138 -8.15 42.81 -0.69
C GLU A 138 -8.90 41.91 -1.68
N MET A 139 -8.47 40.64 -1.79
CA MET A 139 -9.10 39.65 -2.67
C MET A 139 -10.49 39.26 -2.17
N ALA A 140 -10.64 39.08 -0.85
CA ALA A 140 -11.90 38.73 -0.22
C ALA A 140 -12.95 39.86 -0.32
N GLY A 141 -12.51 41.12 -0.21
CA GLY A 141 -13.39 42.29 -0.38
C GLY A 141 -13.80 42.55 -1.83
N SER A 142 -12.88 42.32 -2.79
CA SER A 142 -13.13 42.56 -4.21
C SER A 142 -13.98 41.44 -4.85
N ASN A 143 -13.64 40.18 -4.56
CA ASN A 143 -14.26 39.01 -5.18
C ASN A 143 -14.28 37.83 -4.18
N PRO A 144 -15.30 37.71 -3.33
CA PRO A 144 -15.35 36.67 -2.29
C PRO A 144 -15.37 35.25 -2.87
N GLY A 145 -15.92 35.06 -4.08
CA GLY A 145 -15.89 33.77 -4.77
C GLY A 145 -14.49 33.31 -5.16
N LEU A 146 -13.62 34.24 -5.58
CA LEU A 146 -12.24 33.93 -5.94
C LEU A 146 -11.41 33.56 -4.70
N ALA A 147 -11.59 34.29 -3.60
CA ALA A 147 -10.92 33.97 -2.33
C ALA A 147 -11.30 32.57 -1.82
N ARG A 148 -12.59 32.19 -1.93
CA ARG A 148 -13.07 30.83 -1.58
C ARG A 148 -12.53 29.77 -2.53
N TYR A 149 -12.45 30.05 -3.83
CA TYR A 149 -11.85 29.15 -4.82
C TYR A 149 -10.39 28.86 -4.48
N VAL A 150 -9.56 29.89 -4.26
CA VAL A 150 -8.14 29.73 -3.91
C VAL A 150 -7.97 28.93 -2.62
N THR A 151 -8.82 29.22 -1.62
CA THR A 151 -8.84 28.50 -0.35
C THR A 151 -9.10 27.00 -0.54
N GLY A 152 -10.15 26.65 -1.29
CA GLY A 152 -10.51 25.26 -1.57
C GLY A 152 -9.49 24.56 -2.46
N ALA A 153 -8.98 25.25 -3.49
CA ALA A 153 -8.04 24.72 -4.47
C ALA A 153 -6.65 24.43 -3.90
N ILE A 154 -6.25 25.10 -2.81
CA ILE A 154 -4.94 24.87 -2.18
C ILE A 154 -5.10 24.02 -0.92
N GLY A 155 -6.04 24.36 -0.03
CA GLY A 155 -6.15 23.73 1.28
C GLY A 155 -6.50 22.24 1.19
N PHE A 156 -7.54 21.88 0.44
CA PHE A 156 -8.06 20.52 0.36
C PHE A 156 -7.11 19.53 -0.35
N PRO A 157 -6.60 19.79 -1.57
CA PRO A 157 -5.71 18.84 -2.23
C PRO A 157 -4.37 18.71 -1.54
N PHE A 158 -3.87 19.75 -0.86
CA PHE A 158 -2.66 19.66 -0.05
C PHE A 158 -2.79 18.57 1.01
N GLY A 159 -3.88 18.55 1.77
CA GLY A 159 -4.10 17.55 2.82
C GLY A 159 -4.15 16.12 2.28
N LEU A 160 -4.94 15.88 1.23
CA LEU A 160 -5.05 14.55 0.63
C LEU A 160 -3.73 14.09 -0.01
N LEU A 161 -2.98 15.00 -0.64
CA LEU A 161 -1.69 14.67 -1.25
C LEU A 161 -0.65 14.31 -0.19
N THR A 162 -0.53 15.09 0.90
CA THR A 162 0.42 14.79 1.99
C THR A 162 0.13 13.43 2.64
N ILE A 163 -1.14 13.09 2.85
CA ILE A 163 -1.53 11.79 3.41
C ILE A 163 -1.15 10.66 2.46
N MET A 164 -1.38 10.85 1.16
CA MET A 164 -1.07 9.85 0.14
C MET A 164 0.43 9.64 -0.06
N THR A 165 1.23 10.71 -0.05
CA THR A 165 2.69 10.64 -0.22
C THR A 165 3.40 10.08 1.01
N CYS A 166 2.93 10.42 2.22
CA CYS A 166 3.48 9.87 3.46
C CYS A 166 2.96 8.45 3.77
N GLY A 167 1.94 7.97 3.05
CA GLY A 167 1.37 6.65 3.26
C GLY A 167 0.65 6.49 4.61
N ALA A 168 0.03 7.57 5.11
CA ALA A 168 -0.71 7.54 6.38
C ALA A 168 -2.10 6.91 6.20
N GLU A 169 -2.69 6.44 7.31
CA GLU A 169 -3.92 5.63 7.28
C GLU A 169 -5.16 6.47 7.60
N LEU A 170 -5.78 7.06 6.58
CA LEU A 170 -7.01 7.84 6.72
C LEU A 170 -8.26 6.96 6.74
N PHE A 171 -9.22 7.29 7.60
CA PHE A 171 -10.46 6.53 7.81
C PHE A 171 -11.30 6.42 6.52
N THR A 172 -11.41 7.51 5.77
CA THR A 172 -12.19 7.55 4.51
C THR A 172 -11.59 6.61 3.45
N GLY A 173 -10.26 6.61 3.29
CA GLY A 173 -9.56 5.69 2.40
C GLY A 173 -9.69 4.22 2.86
N ASN A 174 -9.59 3.98 4.17
CA ASN A 174 -9.75 2.63 4.72
C ASN A 174 -11.17 2.10 4.59
N THR A 175 -12.18 2.97 4.63
CA THR A 175 -13.58 2.60 4.37
C THR A 175 -13.74 2.01 2.98
N ALA A 176 -13.14 2.63 1.95
CA ALA A 176 -13.20 2.12 0.57
C ALA A 176 -12.38 0.82 0.40
N MET A 177 -11.11 0.83 0.82
CA MET A 177 -10.17 -0.24 0.53
C MET A 177 -10.49 -1.51 1.33
N VAL A 178 -10.74 -1.37 2.64
CA VAL A 178 -11.01 -2.52 3.52
C VAL A 178 -12.40 -3.10 3.25
N ALA A 179 -13.39 -2.28 2.86
CA ALA A 179 -14.68 -2.80 2.42
C ALA A 179 -14.54 -3.64 1.14
N ALA A 180 -13.79 -3.16 0.14
CA ALA A 180 -13.50 -3.95 -1.06
C ALA A 180 -12.82 -5.29 -0.72
N ALA A 181 -11.90 -5.29 0.25
CA ALA A 181 -11.27 -6.52 0.72
C ALA A 181 -12.25 -7.49 1.40
N VAL A 182 -13.24 -6.99 2.14
CA VAL A 182 -14.30 -7.83 2.73
C VAL A 182 -15.21 -8.41 1.66
N TYR A 183 -15.61 -7.63 0.66
CA TYR A 183 -16.43 -8.12 -0.46
C TYR A 183 -15.73 -9.22 -1.26
N GLU A 184 -14.42 -9.13 -1.44
CA GLU A 184 -13.61 -10.16 -2.09
C GLU A 184 -13.19 -11.32 -1.15
N GLY A 185 -13.67 -11.34 0.10
CA GLY A 185 -13.34 -12.39 1.08
C GLY A 185 -11.87 -12.41 1.53
N ARG A 186 -11.14 -11.30 1.33
CA ARG A 186 -9.73 -11.12 1.73
C ARG A 186 -9.56 -10.59 3.15
N ALA A 187 -10.62 -10.01 3.73
CA ALA A 187 -10.66 -9.54 5.11
C ALA A 187 -11.93 -10.02 5.82
N ASP A 188 -11.86 -10.20 7.14
CA ASP A 188 -13.01 -10.53 7.97
C ASP A 188 -13.72 -9.27 8.49
N LEU A 189 -15.00 -9.35 8.82
CA LEU A 189 -15.79 -8.24 9.37
C LEU A 189 -15.19 -7.71 10.68
N LYS A 190 -14.58 -8.58 11.48
CA LYS A 190 -13.86 -8.18 12.70
C LYS A 190 -12.62 -7.33 12.39
N ALA A 191 -11.90 -7.67 11.32
CA ALA A 191 -10.73 -6.92 10.89
C ALA A 191 -11.14 -5.55 10.32
N LEU A 192 -12.29 -5.47 9.65
CA LEU A 192 -12.90 -4.23 9.19
C LEU A 192 -13.27 -3.32 10.36
N ALA A 193 -14.02 -3.83 11.35
CA ALA A 193 -14.39 -3.05 12.54
C ALA A 193 -13.16 -2.53 13.28
N LYS A 194 -12.14 -3.37 13.50
CA LYS A 194 -10.85 -2.96 14.09
C LYS A 194 -10.19 -1.83 13.28
N SER A 195 -10.07 -1.99 11.96
CA SER A 195 -9.43 -0.99 11.11
C SER A 195 -10.17 0.34 11.15
N TRP A 196 -11.49 0.32 11.09
CA TRP A 196 -12.35 1.50 11.14
C TRP A 196 -12.26 2.22 12.48
N SER A 197 -12.45 1.51 13.59
CA SER A 197 -12.37 2.12 14.92
C SER A 197 -10.97 2.67 15.21
N CYS A 198 -9.90 1.91 14.94
CA CYS A 198 -8.54 2.36 15.21
C CYS A 198 -8.13 3.56 14.34
N SER A 199 -8.45 3.55 13.03
CA SER A 199 -8.14 4.67 12.15
C SER A 199 -8.98 5.91 12.49
N TYR A 200 -10.26 5.76 12.83
CA TYR A 200 -11.10 6.87 13.24
C TYR A 200 -10.60 7.54 14.52
N ILE A 201 -10.31 6.74 15.56
CA ILE A 201 -9.77 7.25 16.83
C ILE A 201 -8.39 7.88 16.60
N GLY A 202 -7.52 7.22 15.84
CA GLY A 202 -6.20 7.76 15.49
C GLY A 202 -6.30 9.12 14.80
N ASN A 203 -7.16 9.26 13.79
CA ASN A 203 -7.35 10.53 13.09
C ASN A 203 -7.87 11.63 14.01
N MET A 204 -8.81 11.30 14.90
CA MET A 204 -9.33 12.25 15.88
C MET A 204 -8.20 12.75 16.81
N LEU A 205 -7.40 11.83 17.35
CA LEU A 205 -6.26 12.17 18.21
C LEU A 205 -5.21 13.03 17.48
N GLY A 206 -4.93 12.71 16.21
CA GLY A 206 -4.03 13.50 15.37
C GLY A 206 -4.55 14.92 15.12
N CYS A 207 -5.85 15.06 14.86
CA CYS A 207 -6.49 16.37 14.73
C CYS A 207 -6.42 17.17 16.05
N CYS A 208 -6.74 16.54 17.18
CA CYS A 208 -6.64 17.17 18.50
C CYS A 208 -5.21 17.62 18.80
N LEU A 209 -4.19 16.83 18.42
CA LEU A 209 -2.79 17.20 18.56
C LEU A 209 -2.45 18.44 17.71
N GLY A 210 -2.88 18.47 16.45
CA GLY A 210 -2.69 19.63 15.58
C GLY A 210 -3.35 20.90 16.14
N VAL A 211 -4.59 20.79 16.64
CA VAL A 211 -5.27 21.91 17.31
C VAL A 211 -4.54 22.33 18.58
N ALA A 212 -4.06 21.39 19.39
CA ALA A 212 -3.30 21.71 20.60
C ALA A 212 -2.03 22.52 20.29
N ILE A 213 -1.33 22.19 19.19
CA ILE A 213 -0.17 22.94 18.72
C ILE A 213 -0.56 24.37 18.31
N VAL A 214 -1.70 24.56 17.63
CA VAL A 214 -2.21 25.89 17.26
C VAL A 214 -2.55 26.74 18.49
N VAL A 215 -3.21 26.13 19.48
CA VAL A 215 -3.56 26.78 20.74
C VAL A 215 -2.28 27.20 21.47
N ALA A 216 -1.31 26.29 21.60
CA ALA A 216 -0.03 26.56 22.24
C ALA A 216 0.79 27.63 21.50
N GLY A 217 0.68 27.70 20.17
CA GLY A 217 1.33 28.70 19.34
C GLY A 217 0.65 30.08 19.35
N GLY A 218 -0.47 30.26 20.04
CA GLY A 218 -1.19 31.55 20.09
C GLY A 218 -1.83 31.96 18.76
N LEU A 219 -2.00 31.02 17.83
CA LEU A 219 -2.53 31.25 16.49
C LEU A 219 -4.06 31.15 16.41
N LEU A 220 -4.72 30.84 17.54
CA LEU A 220 -6.17 30.67 17.61
C LEU A 220 -6.95 31.86 17.04
N PRO A 221 -6.65 33.13 17.41
CA PRO A 221 -7.40 34.28 16.90
C PRO A 221 -7.36 34.44 15.38
N GLN A 222 -6.25 34.03 14.76
CA GLN A 222 -6.01 34.07 13.32
C GLN A 222 -6.85 32.98 12.63
N MET A 223 -6.88 31.77 13.20
CA MET A 223 -7.72 30.68 12.72
C MET A 223 -9.21 30.98 12.89
N THR A 224 -9.63 31.59 14.00
CA THR A 224 -11.03 31.95 14.27
C THR A 224 -11.53 33.01 13.30
N ARG A 225 -10.71 34.03 13.00
CA ARG A 225 -11.00 35.01 11.93
C ARG A 225 -11.11 34.32 10.57
N GLY A 226 -10.22 33.36 10.31
CA GLY A 226 -10.28 32.48 9.16
C GLY A 226 -11.63 31.80 8.99
N ALA A 227 -12.02 31.07 10.02
CA ALA A 227 -13.27 30.33 10.07
C ALA A 227 -14.51 31.22 9.93
N ALA A 228 -14.49 32.43 10.49
CA ALA A 228 -15.61 33.38 10.40
C ALA A 228 -15.80 33.97 8.97
N SER A 229 -14.77 33.89 8.14
CA SER A 229 -14.80 34.43 6.76
C SER A 229 -15.11 33.38 5.68
N LEU A 230 -15.10 32.09 6.07
CA LEU A 230 -15.38 30.95 5.19
C LEU A 230 -16.85 30.74 4.88
#